data_AF-A0A813D2M2-F1
#
_entry.id   AF-A0A813D2M2-F1
#
_cell.length_a   1.000
_cell.length_b   1.000
_cell.length_c   1.000
_cell.angle_alpha   90.00
_cell.angle_beta   90.00
_cell.angle_gamma   90.00
#
_symmetry.space_group_name_H-M   'P 1'
#
loop_
_entity.id
_entity.type
_entity.pdbx_description
1 polymer ?
#
loop_
_entity_poly.entity_id
_entity_poly.type
_entity_poly.pdbx_seq_one_letter_code
_entity_poly.pdbx_strand_id
1 'polypeptide(L)'
;MIEEARNRRRCQQPRAARRTPNSAGQWLCGSCGQHLPVEDFRLVTSKPDGRKYTCSACKDCERLQAMTYHRTLRGNAGRLVAAANYRSKKRDHKNTLTTDDILDMIWDQKGCCAYSGVVMQMCIPNSHWRMSLERKDNSRGYDILNCVLVAAEFNSSDYSRSLGVKANEVFGTAQWSAEKVSAVFEARRSIADVRQLSRDIAQARMVPERLARRASNRKPDCEGHFLCGRCGIHKHSDSFYLYAARSNSTQSYCKECICDLSRKRRETLRGHVVTLMSSARGRSKSANMTFALQLDDLLDMLHFQGGGCFYSGVPLQYKVRHTDWRMSLERVNNSAGYTRDNCVLIAVEFNTGDFSRNSSKGTVFGTAQWSQAKVMHVWGKGGLSKTCSSDTHPLDQKVHVVFRLGKCHA
;
A
#
# COMPACT_ATOMS: atom_id res chain seq x y z
N MET A 1 24.82 -19.40 -9.66
CA MET A 1 23.42 -19.16 -9.24
C MET A 1 22.48 -18.87 -10.41
N ILE A 2 22.72 -17.88 -11.28
CA ILE A 2 21.80 -17.59 -12.40
C ILE A 2 21.73 -18.75 -13.39
N GLU A 3 22.87 -19.28 -13.83
CA GLU A 3 22.89 -20.45 -14.73
C GLU A 3 22.19 -21.67 -14.12
N GLU A 4 22.39 -21.90 -12.83
CA GLU A 4 21.67 -22.94 -12.09
C GLU A 4 20.15 -22.68 -12.08
N ALA A 5 19.74 -21.42 -11.89
CA ALA A 5 18.34 -21.02 -11.94
C ALA A 5 17.74 -21.11 -13.35
N ARG A 6 18.53 -20.98 -14.42
CA ARG A 6 18.10 -21.20 -15.81
C ARG A 6 17.91 -22.68 -16.11
N ASN A 7 18.78 -23.52 -15.58
CA ASN A 7 18.74 -24.96 -15.77
C ASN A 7 17.51 -25.58 -15.09
N ARG A 8 16.41 -25.70 -15.83
CA ARG A 8 15.26 -26.53 -15.43
C ARG A 8 15.69 -27.99 -15.41
N ARG A 9 16.11 -28.47 -14.25
CA ARG A 9 15.97 -29.89 -13.96
C ARG A 9 14.48 -30.18 -13.94
N ARG A 10 13.94 -30.67 -15.07
CA ARG A 10 12.64 -31.35 -15.04
C ARG A 10 12.81 -32.45 -14.02
N CYS A 11 12.22 -32.25 -12.84
CA CYS A 11 12.07 -33.34 -11.90
C CYS A 11 11.22 -34.36 -12.69
N GLN A 12 11.86 -35.41 -13.19
CA GLN A 12 11.15 -36.55 -13.73
C GLN A 12 10.45 -37.15 -12.51
N GLN A 13 9.27 -36.63 -12.21
CA GLN A 13 8.47 -37.23 -11.17
C GLN A 13 8.04 -38.58 -11.73
N PRO A 14 8.41 -39.69 -11.07
CA PRO A 14 7.94 -41.00 -11.50
C PRO A 14 6.42 -40.93 -11.62
N ARG A 15 5.86 -41.55 -12.67
CA ARG A 15 4.41 -41.62 -12.83
C ARG A 15 3.85 -42.26 -11.56
N ALA A 16 3.16 -41.47 -10.74
CA ALA A 16 2.60 -41.96 -9.51
C ALA A 16 1.62 -43.08 -9.84
N ALA A 17 1.76 -44.24 -9.18
CA ALA A 17 0.78 -45.30 -9.27
C ALA A 17 -0.62 -44.76 -8.88
N ARG A 18 -1.68 -45.37 -9.42
CA ARG A 18 -3.05 -45.00 -9.03
C ARG A 18 -3.17 -45.15 -7.51
N ARG A 19 -3.47 -44.04 -6.84
CA ARG A 19 -3.73 -44.02 -5.40
C ARG A 19 -5.17 -44.47 -5.16
N THR A 20 -5.35 -45.37 -4.21
CA THR A 20 -6.66 -45.74 -3.67
C THR A 20 -6.75 -45.28 -2.21
N PRO A 21 -7.93 -44.86 -1.74
CA PRO A 21 -8.11 -44.59 -0.31
C PRO A 21 -7.97 -45.89 0.50
N ASN A 22 -7.58 -45.75 1.77
CA ASN A 22 -7.59 -46.86 2.72
C ASN A 22 -9.04 -47.24 3.13
N SER A 23 -9.19 -48.22 4.03
CA SER A 23 -10.49 -48.65 4.54
C SER A 23 -11.30 -47.55 5.24
N ALA A 24 -10.64 -46.49 5.72
CA ALA A 24 -11.27 -45.32 6.34
C ALA A 24 -11.60 -44.19 5.34
N GLY A 25 -11.43 -44.41 4.03
CA GLY A 25 -11.68 -43.39 2.99
C GLY A 25 -10.58 -42.31 2.91
N GLN A 26 -9.48 -42.47 3.63
CA GLN A 26 -8.37 -41.51 3.65
C GLN A 26 -7.34 -41.82 2.57
N TRP A 27 -6.72 -40.77 2.04
CA TRP A 27 -5.75 -40.84 0.96
C TRP A 27 -4.32 -40.68 1.48
N LEU A 28 -3.40 -41.55 1.07
CA LEU A 28 -1.99 -41.51 1.46
C LEU A 28 -1.24 -40.37 0.76
N CYS A 29 -0.86 -39.31 1.46
CA CYS A 29 -0.06 -38.22 0.91
C CYS A 29 1.32 -38.73 0.45
N GLY A 30 1.64 -38.60 -0.84
CA GLY A 30 2.91 -39.04 -1.42
C GLY A 30 4.14 -38.23 -0.99
N SER A 31 3.97 -37.18 -0.18
CA SER A 31 5.07 -36.36 0.33
C SER A 31 5.35 -36.57 1.82
N CYS A 32 4.33 -36.58 2.68
CA CYS A 32 4.51 -36.82 4.13
C CYS A 32 4.20 -38.25 4.57
N GLY A 33 3.64 -39.10 3.70
CA GLY A 33 3.27 -40.48 4.04
C GLY A 33 2.05 -40.62 4.96
N GLN A 34 1.36 -39.53 5.30
CA GLN A 34 0.17 -39.56 6.16
C GLN A 34 -1.10 -39.87 5.36
N HIS A 35 -2.02 -40.63 5.95
CA HIS A 35 -3.38 -40.82 5.44
C HIS A 35 -4.26 -39.66 5.92
N LEU A 36 -4.83 -38.91 4.97
CA LEU A 36 -5.64 -37.72 5.27
C LEU A 36 -6.99 -37.77 4.53
N PRO A 37 -8.04 -37.11 5.04
CA PRO A 37 -9.30 -36.93 4.32
C PRO A 37 -9.12 -36.28 2.94
N VAL A 38 -10.04 -36.53 2.01
CA VAL A 38 -9.94 -36.05 0.62
C VAL A 38 -9.92 -34.51 0.52
N GLU A 39 -10.58 -33.83 1.45
CA GLU A 39 -10.62 -32.39 1.59
C GLU A 39 -9.27 -31.78 1.94
N ASP A 40 -8.31 -32.54 2.46
CA ASP A 40 -6.94 -32.09 2.68
C ASP A 40 -6.07 -32.16 1.42
N PHE A 41 -6.65 -32.58 0.29
CA PHE A 41 -6.01 -32.57 -1.02
C PHE A 41 -6.65 -31.51 -1.92
N ARG A 42 -5.85 -30.93 -2.82
CA ARG A 42 -6.39 -30.09 -3.87
C ARG A 42 -7.03 -30.98 -4.95
N LEU A 43 -8.25 -30.63 -5.35
CA LEU A 43 -8.89 -31.19 -6.53
C LEU A 43 -8.46 -30.39 -7.75
N VAL A 44 -7.85 -31.06 -8.71
CA VAL A 44 -7.45 -30.46 -9.99
C VAL A 44 -8.36 -31.03 -11.06
N THR A 45 -8.94 -30.14 -11.87
CA THR A 45 -9.71 -30.55 -13.04
C THR A 45 -8.73 -30.87 -14.17
N SER A 46 -8.79 -32.08 -14.73
CA SER A 46 -8.07 -32.38 -15.98
C SER A 46 -8.64 -31.55 -17.14
N LYS A 47 -7.87 -31.48 -18.24
CA LYS A 47 -8.31 -30.95 -19.55
C LYS A 47 -9.64 -31.61 -20.00
N PRO A 48 -10.30 -31.18 -21.09
CA PRO A 48 -11.75 -30.91 -21.24
C PRO A 48 -12.79 -31.97 -20.81
N ASP A 49 -12.41 -33.17 -20.37
CA ASP A 49 -13.31 -34.18 -19.83
C ASP A 49 -13.97 -33.80 -18.49
N GLY A 50 -13.50 -32.73 -17.85
CA GLY A 50 -14.04 -32.21 -16.60
C GLY A 50 -13.79 -33.13 -15.39
N ARG A 51 -13.03 -34.23 -15.55
CA ARG A 51 -12.73 -35.14 -14.45
C ARG A 51 -11.85 -34.44 -13.44
N LYS A 52 -12.15 -34.63 -12.16
CA LYS A 52 -11.36 -34.09 -11.05
C LYS A 52 -10.49 -35.20 -10.49
N TYR A 53 -9.21 -34.91 -10.27
CA TYR A 53 -8.29 -35.80 -9.57
C TYR A 53 -7.72 -35.10 -8.34
N THR A 54 -7.39 -35.88 -7.33
CA THR A 54 -6.72 -35.41 -6.12
C THR A 54 -5.21 -35.30 -6.38
N CYS A 55 -4.60 -34.21 -5.91
CA CYS A 55 -3.14 -34.11 -5.92
C CYS A 55 -2.48 -35.25 -5.13
N SER A 56 -1.27 -35.64 -5.54
CA SER A 56 -0.48 -36.66 -4.84
C SER A 56 -0.05 -36.22 -3.43
N ALA A 57 0.23 -34.93 -3.26
CA ALA A 57 0.57 -34.31 -1.99
C ALA A 57 -0.66 -33.63 -1.36
N CYS A 58 -0.74 -33.66 -0.03
CA CYS A 58 -1.74 -32.88 0.71
C CYS A 58 -1.47 -31.37 0.58
N LYS A 59 -2.48 -30.55 0.85
CA LYS A 59 -2.44 -29.09 0.74
C LYS A 59 -1.29 -28.48 1.54
N ASP A 60 -0.94 -29.05 2.69
CA ASP A 60 0.15 -28.57 3.53
C ASP A 60 1.53 -28.90 2.95
N CYS A 61 1.73 -30.12 2.42
CA CYS A 61 2.94 -30.49 1.69
C CYS A 61 3.10 -29.66 0.41
N GLU A 62 2.03 -29.46 -0.37
CA GLU A 62 2.05 -28.57 -1.54
C GLU A 62 2.46 -27.15 -1.15
N ARG A 63 1.92 -26.63 -0.04
CA ARG A 63 2.28 -25.30 0.47
C ARG A 63 3.74 -25.23 0.86
N LEU A 64 4.27 -26.24 1.56
CA LEU A 64 5.67 -26.31 1.96
C LEU A 64 6.61 -26.42 0.76
N GLN A 65 6.28 -27.27 -0.22
CA GLN A 65 7.03 -27.39 -1.47
C GLN A 65 7.03 -26.08 -2.25
N ALA A 66 5.86 -25.42 -2.38
CA ALA A 66 5.76 -24.12 -3.02
C ALA A 66 6.58 -23.05 -2.29
N MET A 67 6.52 -23.00 -0.94
CA MET A 67 7.34 -22.09 -0.15
C MET A 67 8.85 -22.34 -0.37
N THR A 68 9.27 -23.61 -0.36
CA THR A 68 10.66 -24.00 -0.59
C THR A 68 11.12 -23.62 -1.99
N TYR A 69 10.31 -23.92 -3.02
CA TYR A 69 10.59 -23.53 -4.38
C TYR A 69 10.66 -22.00 -4.54
N HIS A 70 9.76 -21.24 -3.93
CA HIS A 70 9.78 -19.77 -3.98
C HIS A 70 10.96 -19.13 -3.23
N ARG A 71 11.67 -19.89 -2.39
CA ARG A 71 12.96 -19.50 -1.80
C ARG A 71 14.15 -19.75 -2.74
N THR A 72 13.97 -20.46 -3.86
CA THR A 72 14.97 -20.52 -4.93
C THR A 72 14.88 -19.28 -5.80
N LEU A 73 16.00 -18.90 -6.44
CA LEU A 73 16.03 -17.76 -7.35
C LEU A 73 15.04 -17.91 -8.51
N ARG A 74 14.99 -19.10 -9.15
CA ARG A 74 14.05 -19.40 -10.24
C ARG A 74 12.60 -19.35 -9.77
N GLY A 75 12.29 -19.93 -8.62
CA GLY A 75 10.93 -19.93 -8.10
C GLY A 75 10.45 -18.54 -7.70
N ASN A 76 11.34 -17.69 -7.19
CA ASN A 76 11.03 -16.30 -6.91
C ASN A 76 10.76 -15.50 -8.19
N ALA A 77 11.62 -15.63 -9.21
CA ALA A 77 11.45 -15.00 -10.52
C ALA A 77 10.14 -15.45 -11.20
N GLY A 78 9.87 -16.76 -11.22
CA GLY A 78 8.62 -17.32 -11.75
C GLY A 78 7.38 -16.79 -11.02
N ARG A 79 7.46 -16.58 -9.70
CA ARG A 79 6.37 -15.97 -8.93
C ARG A 79 6.11 -14.50 -9.34
N LEU A 80 7.15 -13.73 -9.65
CA LEU A 80 7.00 -12.36 -10.16
C LEU A 80 6.27 -12.33 -11.50
N VAL A 81 6.64 -13.23 -12.42
CA VAL A 81 5.97 -13.39 -13.73
C VAL A 81 4.51 -13.81 -13.56
N ALA A 82 4.23 -14.78 -12.69
CA ALA A 82 2.86 -15.22 -12.41
C ALA A 82 1.99 -14.08 -11.85
N ALA A 83 2.56 -13.27 -10.94
CA ALA A 83 1.89 -12.09 -10.41
C ALA A 83 1.65 -11.01 -11.48
N ALA A 84 2.62 -10.80 -12.38
CA ALA A 84 2.48 -9.90 -13.51
C ALA A 84 1.36 -10.34 -14.46
N ASN A 85 1.29 -11.62 -14.83
CA ASN A 85 0.22 -12.20 -15.65
C ASN A 85 -1.17 -11.98 -15.03
N TYR A 86 -1.31 -12.24 -13.72
CA TYR A 86 -2.56 -12.02 -13.03
C TYR A 86 -2.99 -10.54 -13.08
N ARG A 87 -2.06 -9.62 -12.78
CA ARG A 87 -2.32 -8.18 -12.78
C ARG A 87 -2.59 -7.64 -14.19
N SER A 88 -1.90 -8.16 -15.21
CA SER A 88 -2.07 -7.74 -16.59
C SER A 88 -3.46 -8.14 -17.10
N LYS A 89 -3.91 -9.38 -16.85
CA LYS A 89 -5.27 -9.83 -17.18
C LYS A 89 -6.35 -8.97 -16.52
N LYS A 90 -6.18 -8.61 -15.24
CA LYS A 90 -7.15 -7.76 -14.51
C LYS A 90 -7.24 -6.35 -15.08
N ARG A 91 -6.19 -5.86 -15.76
CA ARG A 91 -6.11 -4.52 -16.33
C ARG A 91 -6.23 -4.49 -17.86
N ASP A 92 -6.46 -5.64 -18.49
CA ASP A 92 -6.42 -5.82 -19.95
C ASP A 92 -5.10 -5.36 -20.59
N HIS A 93 -3.98 -5.69 -19.94
CA HIS A 93 -2.63 -5.41 -20.45
C HIS A 93 -1.94 -6.69 -20.92
N LYS A 94 -1.09 -6.55 -21.94
CA LYS A 94 -0.16 -7.62 -22.36
C LYS A 94 0.94 -7.84 -21.33
N ASN A 95 1.34 -9.09 -21.13
CA ASN A 95 2.57 -9.45 -20.43
C ASN A 95 3.41 -10.37 -21.34
N THR A 96 4.62 -9.94 -21.69
CA THR A 96 5.57 -10.75 -22.47
C THR A 96 6.72 -11.28 -21.62
N LEU A 97 6.78 -10.95 -20.34
CA LEU A 97 7.88 -11.35 -19.48
C LEU A 97 7.93 -12.85 -19.26
N THR A 98 9.13 -13.42 -19.45
CA THR A 98 9.46 -14.80 -19.09
C THR A 98 10.17 -14.87 -17.73
N THR A 99 10.38 -16.08 -17.22
CA THR A 99 11.20 -16.25 -16.01
C THR A 99 12.65 -15.86 -16.27
N ASP A 100 13.16 -16.11 -17.48
CA ASP A 100 14.55 -15.84 -17.81
C ASP A 100 14.77 -14.33 -17.99
N ASP A 101 13.79 -13.59 -18.53
CA ASP A 101 13.80 -12.11 -18.55
C ASP A 101 14.00 -11.51 -17.15
N ILE A 102 13.35 -12.08 -16.12
CA ILE A 102 13.53 -11.63 -14.74
C ILE A 102 14.92 -11.99 -14.21
N LEU A 103 15.48 -13.15 -14.58
CA LEU A 103 16.85 -13.52 -14.20
C LEU A 103 17.86 -12.58 -14.86
N ASP A 104 17.63 -12.17 -16.10
CA ASP A 104 18.45 -11.20 -16.83
C ASP A 104 18.41 -9.84 -16.13
N MET A 105 17.22 -9.35 -15.76
CA MET A 105 17.09 -8.12 -14.95
C MET A 105 17.86 -8.21 -13.62
N ILE A 106 17.85 -9.36 -12.94
CA ILE A 106 18.61 -9.55 -11.69
C ILE A 106 20.11 -9.42 -11.95
N TRP A 107 20.59 -10.03 -13.04
CA TRP A 107 21.99 -9.95 -13.44
C TRP A 107 22.40 -8.53 -13.78
N ASP A 108 21.64 -7.87 -14.67
CA ASP A 108 21.92 -6.53 -15.17
C ASP A 108 21.91 -5.50 -14.05
N GLN A 109 20.97 -5.65 -13.10
CA GLN A 109 20.89 -4.80 -11.91
C GLN A 109 21.83 -5.25 -10.77
N LYS A 110 22.63 -6.30 -10.97
CA LYS A 110 23.56 -6.85 -9.96
C LYS A 110 22.88 -7.20 -8.63
N GLY A 111 21.61 -7.61 -8.68
CA GLY A 111 20.78 -7.90 -7.50
C GLY A 111 20.34 -6.66 -6.70
N CYS A 112 20.53 -5.45 -7.22
CA CYS A 112 20.17 -4.19 -6.56
C CYS A 112 18.84 -3.62 -7.06
N CYS A 113 18.18 -2.85 -6.21
CA CYS A 113 16.99 -2.07 -6.56
C CYS A 113 17.35 -1.03 -7.63
N ALA A 114 16.57 -0.98 -8.72
CA ALA A 114 16.82 -0.06 -9.83
C ALA A 114 16.75 1.42 -9.45
N TYR A 115 16.01 1.77 -8.38
CA TYR A 115 15.83 3.17 -7.97
C TYR A 115 16.81 3.62 -6.89
N SER A 116 17.15 2.73 -5.95
CA SER A 116 17.90 3.11 -4.75
C SER A 116 19.27 2.46 -4.64
N GLY A 117 19.59 1.49 -5.50
CA GLY A 117 20.82 0.70 -5.40
C GLY A 117 20.87 -0.26 -4.20
N VAL A 118 19.84 -0.29 -3.34
CA VAL A 118 19.78 -1.21 -2.20
C VAL A 118 19.80 -2.67 -2.68
N VAL A 119 20.62 -3.50 -2.04
CA VAL A 119 20.69 -4.93 -2.33
C VAL A 119 19.37 -5.61 -1.95
N MET A 120 18.73 -6.26 -2.93
CA MET A 120 17.46 -6.93 -2.71
C MET A 120 17.65 -8.34 -2.14
N GLN A 121 16.83 -8.69 -1.15
CA GLN A 121 16.80 -10.02 -0.55
C GLN A 121 15.82 -10.91 -1.32
N MET A 122 16.33 -11.64 -2.32
CA MET A 122 15.54 -12.39 -3.30
C MET A 122 14.92 -13.68 -2.73
N CYS A 123 15.65 -14.40 -1.87
CA CYS A 123 15.32 -15.76 -1.44
C CYS A 123 14.73 -15.84 -0.02
N ILE A 124 14.59 -14.70 0.65
CA ILE A 124 14.07 -14.62 2.02
C ILE A 124 12.64 -14.08 1.96
N PRO A 125 11.61 -14.89 2.29
CA PRO A 125 10.24 -14.41 2.37
C PRO A 125 10.13 -13.29 3.40
N ASN A 126 9.31 -12.28 3.09
CA ASN A 126 9.01 -11.14 3.96
C ASN A 126 10.21 -10.25 4.33
N SER A 127 11.38 -10.41 3.71
CA SER A 127 12.55 -9.56 3.93
C SER A 127 12.27 -8.04 3.88
N HIS A 128 13.09 -7.29 4.60
CA HIS A 128 13.08 -5.81 4.64
C HIS A 128 13.44 -5.12 3.32
N TRP A 129 13.93 -5.88 2.33
CA TRP A 129 14.29 -5.38 0.99
C TRP A 129 13.88 -6.42 -0.05
N ARG A 130 12.63 -6.89 0.04
CA ARG A 130 12.11 -7.94 -0.83
C ARG A 130 12.06 -7.44 -2.27
N MET A 131 12.53 -8.25 -3.20
CA MET A 131 12.43 -7.94 -4.63
C MET A 131 10.96 -7.87 -5.08
N SER A 132 10.67 -6.87 -5.91
CA SER A 132 9.40 -6.64 -6.57
C SER A 132 9.62 -6.24 -8.02
N LEU A 133 8.64 -6.53 -8.87
CA LEU A 133 8.60 -6.09 -10.26
C LEU A 133 7.76 -4.83 -10.38
N GLU A 134 8.33 -3.78 -10.96
CA GLU A 134 7.70 -2.47 -11.17
C GLU A 134 7.65 -2.12 -12.66
N ARG A 135 6.59 -1.42 -13.08
CA ARG A 135 6.47 -0.90 -14.45
C ARG A 135 6.92 0.56 -14.46
N LYS A 136 7.83 0.93 -15.36
CA LYS A 136 8.26 2.32 -15.56
C LYS A 136 7.09 3.19 -16.02
N ASP A 137 6.30 2.69 -16.96
CA ASP A 137 5.08 3.32 -17.46
C ASP A 137 3.85 2.45 -17.11
N ASN A 138 2.95 3.02 -16.33
CA ASN A 138 1.74 2.36 -15.86
C ASN A 138 0.66 2.18 -16.94
N SER A 139 0.72 2.93 -18.05
CA SER A 139 -0.15 2.80 -19.22
C SER A 139 0.23 1.61 -20.11
N ARG A 140 1.47 1.13 -20.00
CA ARG A 140 2.00 0.00 -20.77
C ARG A 140 1.88 -1.34 -20.03
N GLY A 141 1.99 -2.42 -20.79
CA GLY A 141 2.03 -3.79 -20.29
C GLY A 141 3.31 -4.12 -19.52
N TYR A 142 3.48 -5.40 -19.22
CA TYR A 142 4.73 -5.93 -18.67
C TYR A 142 5.60 -6.43 -19.82
N ASP A 143 6.72 -5.78 -20.05
CA ASP A 143 7.73 -6.14 -21.05
C ASP A 143 9.12 -5.79 -20.53
N ILE A 144 10.18 -6.35 -21.13
CA ILE A 144 11.56 -6.20 -20.64
C ILE A 144 12.01 -4.73 -20.62
N LEU A 145 11.51 -3.89 -21.53
CA LEU A 145 11.91 -2.48 -21.64
C LEU A 145 11.15 -1.58 -20.64
N ASN A 146 9.90 -1.96 -20.34
CA ASN A 146 9.01 -1.23 -19.44
C ASN A 146 9.06 -1.71 -17.98
N CYS A 147 9.83 -2.74 -17.65
CA CYS A 147 9.91 -3.25 -16.29
C CYS A 147 11.30 -3.09 -15.68
N VAL A 148 11.33 -2.97 -14.35
CA VAL A 148 12.54 -2.99 -13.53
C VAL A 148 12.27 -3.75 -12.24
N LEU A 149 13.34 -4.23 -11.61
CA LEU A 149 13.26 -4.82 -10.28
C LEU A 149 13.57 -3.75 -9.22
N VAL A 150 12.71 -3.68 -8.22
CA VAL A 150 12.80 -2.70 -7.13
C VAL A 150 12.64 -3.41 -5.80
N ALA A 151 13.19 -2.82 -4.74
CA ALA A 151 12.80 -3.19 -3.38
C ALA A 151 11.31 -2.87 -3.17
N ALA A 152 10.57 -3.77 -2.52
CA ALA A 152 9.12 -3.69 -2.34
C ALA A 152 8.65 -2.40 -1.64
N GLU A 153 9.54 -1.79 -0.86
CA GLU A 153 9.40 -0.47 -0.22
C GLU A 153 9.18 0.66 -1.24
N PHE A 154 9.66 0.49 -2.47
CA PHE A 154 9.51 1.47 -3.55
C PHE A 154 8.36 1.11 -4.50
N ASN A 155 7.71 -0.04 -4.32
CA ASN A 155 6.51 -0.40 -5.09
C ASN A 155 5.24 0.08 -4.38
N SER A 156 5.08 1.40 -4.37
CA SER A 156 3.90 2.07 -3.80
C SER A 156 2.74 2.02 -4.79
N SER A 157 1.52 1.82 -4.27
CA SER A 157 0.33 1.78 -5.14
C SER A 157 0.05 3.14 -5.74
N ASP A 158 -0.28 3.16 -7.04
CA ASP A 158 -0.79 4.35 -7.69
C ASP A 158 -2.25 4.62 -7.25
N TYR A 159 -2.47 5.73 -6.55
CA TYR A 159 -3.78 6.18 -6.04
C TYR A 159 -4.52 7.14 -7.00
N SER A 160 -3.96 7.42 -8.18
CA SER A 160 -4.55 8.32 -9.19
C SER A 160 -5.94 7.87 -9.67
N ARG A 161 -6.26 6.57 -9.56
CA ARG A 161 -7.48 5.93 -10.10
C ARG A 161 -8.80 6.27 -9.41
N SER A 162 -8.83 7.20 -8.46
CA SER A 162 -9.99 7.34 -7.55
C SER A 162 -11.17 8.18 -8.05
N LEU A 163 -11.09 8.99 -9.12
CA LEU A 163 -12.21 9.87 -9.51
C LEU A 163 -12.20 10.28 -10.98
N GLY A 164 -12.78 9.49 -11.89
CA GLY A 164 -13.09 9.92 -13.28
C GLY A 164 -11.90 10.29 -14.17
N VAL A 165 -10.67 10.20 -13.65
CA VAL A 165 -9.43 10.30 -14.41
C VAL A 165 -9.29 9.03 -15.24
N LYS A 166 -9.05 9.17 -16.55
CA LYS A 166 -8.81 8.03 -17.44
C LYS A 166 -7.70 7.17 -16.84
N ALA A 167 -7.83 5.84 -16.92
CA ALA A 167 -6.99 4.86 -16.21
C ALA A 167 -5.46 4.96 -16.43
N ASN A 168 -5.03 5.86 -17.33
CA ASN A 168 -3.69 6.01 -17.84
C ASN A 168 -3.00 7.33 -17.40
N GLU A 169 -3.72 8.28 -16.77
CA GLU A 169 -3.12 9.54 -16.32
C GLU A 169 -2.73 9.43 -14.83
N VAL A 170 -1.43 9.21 -14.59
CA VAL A 170 -0.83 9.14 -13.25
C VAL A 170 -0.65 10.57 -12.72
N PHE A 171 -1.64 11.11 -12.02
CA PHE A 171 -1.51 12.43 -11.35
C PHE A 171 -0.94 12.29 -9.93
N GLY A 172 0.30 12.74 -9.75
CA GLY A 172 1.03 12.79 -8.48
C GLY A 172 1.79 11.50 -8.21
N THR A 173 3.11 11.60 -8.08
CA THR A 173 4.01 10.46 -8.27
C THR A 173 4.20 9.66 -6.98
N ALA A 174 3.12 9.18 -6.34
CA ALA A 174 3.31 8.20 -5.26
C ALA A 174 4.20 7.02 -5.69
N GLN A 175 4.28 6.78 -7.01
CA GLN A 175 5.27 5.97 -7.67
C GLN A 175 6.69 6.51 -7.53
N TRP A 176 7.58 5.66 -7.04
CA TRP A 176 9.01 5.97 -6.95
C TRP A 176 9.71 5.90 -8.32
N SER A 177 10.77 6.68 -8.45
CA SER A 177 11.74 6.61 -9.55
C SER A 177 13.16 6.84 -9.01
N ALA A 178 14.20 6.60 -9.81
CA ALA A 178 15.58 6.86 -9.39
C ALA A 178 15.82 8.36 -9.12
N GLU A 179 15.22 9.22 -9.94
CA GLU A 179 15.26 10.68 -9.78
C GLU A 179 14.58 11.09 -8.49
N LYS A 180 13.42 10.49 -8.18
CA LYS A 180 12.69 10.78 -6.94
C LYS A 180 13.45 10.30 -5.71
N VAL A 181 14.07 9.12 -5.76
CA VAL A 181 14.94 8.65 -4.68
C VAL A 181 16.09 9.63 -4.45
N SER A 182 16.70 10.15 -5.52
CA SER A 182 17.76 11.16 -5.41
C SER A 182 17.23 12.48 -4.82
N ALA A 183 16.04 12.91 -5.24
CA ALA A 183 15.38 14.12 -4.77
C ALA A 183 15.00 14.09 -3.28
N VAL A 184 14.83 12.90 -2.68
CA VAL A 184 14.61 12.78 -1.22
C VAL A 184 15.75 13.43 -0.46
N PHE A 185 17.01 13.23 -0.88
CA PHE A 185 18.15 13.78 -0.16
C PHE A 185 18.08 15.31 -0.06
N GLU A 186 17.80 15.98 -1.18
CA GLU A 186 17.63 17.44 -1.20
C GLU A 186 16.38 17.87 -0.44
N ALA A 187 15.26 17.16 -0.61
CA ALA A 187 14.01 17.48 0.07
C ALA A 187 14.14 17.38 1.60
N ARG A 188 14.96 16.46 2.13
CA ARG A 188 15.26 16.34 3.57
C ARG A 188 16.05 17.51 4.14
N ARG A 189 16.80 18.24 3.30
CA ARG A 189 17.55 19.43 3.71
C ARG A 189 16.70 20.69 3.69
N SER A 190 15.57 20.66 2.97
CA SER A 190 14.61 21.76 2.97
C SER A 190 13.94 21.86 4.34
N ILE A 191 14.06 23.03 4.96
CA ILE A 191 13.40 23.32 6.22
C ILE A 191 11.96 23.70 5.91
N ALA A 192 11.00 23.00 6.52
CA ALA A 192 9.61 23.41 6.45
C ALA A 192 9.46 24.82 7.04
N ASP A 193 8.63 25.66 6.44
CA ASP A 193 8.33 26.98 7.01
C ASP A 193 7.48 26.80 8.29
N VAL A 194 8.17 26.63 9.43
CA VAL A 194 7.57 26.40 10.75
C VAL A 194 6.64 27.56 11.15
N ARG A 195 6.93 28.79 10.70
CA ARG A 195 6.09 29.96 11.00
C ARG A 195 4.77 29.87 10.23
N GLN A 196 4.81 29.57 8.94
CA GLN A 196 3.59 29.34 8.16
C GLN A 196 2.81 28.13 8.68
N LEU A 197 3.51 27.04 9.02
CA LEU A 197 2.88 25.85 9.59
C LEU A 197 2.13 26.18 10.89
N SER A 198 2.75 26.96 11.79
CA SER A 198 2.13 27.36 13.06
C SER A 198 0.87 28.20 12.84
N ARG A 199 0.89 29.12 11.85
CA ARG A 199 -0.31 29.87 11.43
C ARG A 199 -1.40 28.94 10.90
N ASP A 200 -1.04 28.00 10.04
CA ASP A 200 -1.99 27.06 9.43
C ASP A 200 -2.58 26.11 10.50
N ILE A 201 -1.81 25.71 11.50
CA ILE A 201 -2.28 24.93 12.66
C ILE A 201 -3.26 25.76 13.52
N ALA A 202 -2.91 27.01 13.83
CA ALA A 202 -3.79 27.89 14.59
C ALA A 202 -5.12 28.09 13.85
N GLN A 203 -5.08 28.39 12.55
CA GLN A 203 -6.26 28.49 11.71
C GLN A 203 -7.05 27.17 11.66
N ALA A 204 -6.36 26.03 11.60
CA ALA A 204 -6.99 24.73 11.56
C ALA A 204 -7.70 24.36 12.87
N ARG A 205 -7.26 24.87 14.02
CA ARG A 205 -7.92 24.68 15.31
C ARG A 205 -9.20 25.50 15.43
N MET A 206 -9.24 26.69 14.83
CA MET A 206 -10.45 27.51 14.81
C MET A 206 -11.63 26.69 14.27
N VAL A 207 -12.69 26.61 15.06
CA VAL A 207 -13.94 25.97 14.62
C VAL A 207 -14.55 26.90 13.59
N PRO A 208 -14.76 26.46 12.34
CA PRO A 208 -15.49 27.29 11.39
C PRO A 208 -16.86 27.54 12.01
N GLU A 209 -17.23 28.81 12.14
CA GLU A 209 -18.56 29.18 12.58
C GLU A 209 -19.54 28.39 11.72
N ARG A 210 -20.30 27.50 12.36
CA ARG A 210 -21.31 26.73 11.65
C ARG A 210 -22.36 27.75 11.26
N LEU A 211 -22.25 28.30 10.05
CA LEU A 211 -23.32 29.09 9.46
C LEU A 211 -24.59 28.28 9.65
N ALA A 212 -25.45 28.75 10.55
CA ALA A 212 -26.63 28.03 10.98
C ALA A 212 -27.45 27.78 9.72
N ARG A 213 -27.40 26.54 9.21
CA ARG A 213 -28.16 26.18 8.03
C ARG A 213 -29.61 26.11 8.46
N ARG A 214 -30.34 27.22 8.32
CA ARG A 214 -31.80 27.17 8.26
C ARG A 214 -32.13 26.29 7.06
N ALA A 215 -32.59 25.08 7.34
CA ALA A 215 -33.15 24.21 6.32
C ALA A 215 -34.46 24.86 5.85
N SER A 216 -34.37 25.81 4.92
CA SER A 216 -35.57 26.26 4.22
C SER A 216 -36.09 25.10 3.39
N ASN A 217 -37.39 24.82 3.49
CA ASN A 217 -38.07 23.91 2.60
C ASN A 217 -37.98 24.50 1.19
N ARG A 218 -36.96 24.08 0.42
CA ARG A 218 -36.75 24.51 -0.95
C ARG A 218 -37.89 23.94 -1.79
N LYS A 219 -38.68 24.82 -2.40
CA LYS A 219 -39.66 24.46 -3.43
C LYS A 219 -38.97 24.56 -4.80
N PRO A 220 -39.25 23.65 -5.74
CA PRO A 220 -38.83 23.84 -7.12
C PRO A 220 -39.59 25.04 -7.73
N ASP A 221 -39.07 25.59 -8.82
CA ASP A 221 -39.79 26.55 -9.67
C ASP A 221 -40.88 25.85 -10.52
N CYS A 222 -41.51 26.60 -11.43
CA CYS A 222 -42.55 26.08 -12.31
C CYS A 222 -42.06 25.00 -13.29
N GLU A 223 -40.76 24.90 -13.54
CA GLU A 223 -40.13 23.90 -14.42
C GLU A 223 -39.62 22.68 -13.64
N GLY A 224 -39.80 22.64 -12.31
CA GLY A 224 -39.27 21.55 -11.49
C GLY A 224 -37.78 21.72 -11.14
N HIS A 225 -37.16 22.85 -11.45
CA HIS A 225 -35.78 23.14 -11.12
C HIS A 225 -35.64 23.68 -9.69
N PHE A 226 -34.52 23.36 -9.05
CA PHE A 226 -34.23 23.80 -7.68
C PHE A 226 -33.14 24.87 -7.69
N LEU A 227 -33.38 26.00 -7.01
CA LEU A 227 -32.41 27.08 -6.84
C LEU A 227 -31.22 26.64 -5.97
N CYS A 228 -30.03 26.49 -6.52
CA CYS A 228 -28.84 26.15 -5.74
C CYS A 228 -28.49 27.29 -4.78
N GLY A 229 -28.49 27.03 -3.46
CA GLY A 229 -28.23 28.04 -2.44
C GLY A 229 -26.78 28.56 -2.37
N ARG A 230 -25.91 28.17 -3.31
CA ARG A 230 -24.53 28.65 -3.41
C ARG A 230 -24.29 29.47 -4.67
N CYS A 231 -24.61 28.92 -5.85
CA CYS A 231 -24.43 29.65 -7.11
C CYS A 231 -25.65 30.48 -7.53
N GLY A 232 -26.81 30.31 -6.88
CA GLY A 232 -28.02 31.05 -7.22
C GLY A 232 -28.67 30.61 -8.55
N ILE A 233 -28.28 29.47 -9.10
CA ILE A 233 -28.78 28.96 -10.39
C ILE A 233 -29.84 27.88 -10.15
N HIS A 234 -30.98 27.96 -10.85
CA HIS A 234 -31.98 26.90 -10.93
C HIS A 234 -31.44 25.73 -11.78
N LYS A 235 -31.42 24.52 -11.23
CA LYS A 235 -30.95 23.32 -11.94
C LYS A 235 -31.92 22.15 -11.74
N HIS A 236 -31.93 21.20 -12.68
CA HIS A 236 -32.66 19.95 -12.55
C HIS A 236 -32.27 19.17 -11.28
N SER A 237 -33.20 18.38 -10.74
CA SER A 237 -33.02 17.58 -9.52
C SER A 237 -31.78 16.68 -9.57
N ASP A 238 -31.44 16.14 -10.74
CA ASP A 238 -30.24 15.32 -10.99
C ASP A 238 -28.93 16.09 -10.82
N SER A 239 -28.95 17.42 -10.84
CA SER A 239 -27.79 18.24 -10.53
C SER A 239 -27.51 18.33 -9.03
N PHE A 240 -28.30 17.67 -8.18
CA PHE A 240 -28.16 17.64 -6.73
C PHE A 240 -27.96 16.19 -6.22
N TYR A 241 -27.37 16.03 -5.04
CA TYR A 241 -27.37 14.72 -4.38
C TYR A 241 -28.67 14.54 -3.60
N LEU A 242 -29.17 13.30 -3.56
CA LEU A 242 -30.31 12.91 -2.73
C LEU A 242 -29.85 12.66 -1.28
N TYR A 243 -30.65 13.05 -0.29
CA TYR A 243 -30.41 12.67 1.10
C TYR A 243 -30.84 11.22 1.32
N ALA A 244 -29.91 10.36 1.71
CA ALA A 244 -30.21 8.94 1.97
C ALA A 244 -31.29 8.71 3.06
N ALA A 245 -31.44 9.65 4.01
CA ALA A 245 -32.36 9.51 5.15
C ALA A 245 -33.80 10.02 4.89
N ARG A 246 -34.05 10.71 3.77
CA ARG A 246 -35.37 11.28 3.45
C ARG A 246 -35.62 11.06 1.97
N SER A 247 -36.48 10.09 1.66
CA SER A 247 -36.96 9.86 0.29
C SER A 247 -37.42 11.18 -0.31
N ASN A 248 -36.77 11.60 -1.40
CA ASN A 248 -37.08 12.77 -2.22
C ASN A 248 -36.59 14.15 -1.75
N SER A 249 -35.75 14.26 -0.71
CA SER A 249 -35.12 15.56 -0.41
C SER A 249 -33.75 15.70 -1.10
N THR A 250 -33.56 16.79 -1.85
CA THR A 250 -32.30 17.14 -2.52
C THR A 250 -31.43 18.02 -1.62
N GLN A 251 -30.11 17.90 -1.73
CA GLN A 251 -29.15 18.82 -1.10
C GLN A 251 -29.39 20.27 -1.52
N SER A 252 -29.09 21.23 -0.64
CA SER A 252 -29.26 22.67 -0.90
C SER A 252 -28.34 23.21 -1.99
N TYR A 253 -27.22 22.53 -2.25
CA TYR A 253 -26.20 22.92 -3.21
C TYR A 253 -26.09 21.87 -4.32
N CYS A 254 -25.88 22.33 -5.55
CA CYS A 254 -25.66 21.45 -6.69
C CYS A 254 -24.34 20.66 -6.55
N LYS A 255 -24.23 19.54 -7.28
CA LYS A 255 -23.06 18.64 -7.29
C LYS A 255 -21.76 19.40 -7.55
N GLU A 256 -21.71 20.28 -8.54
CA GLU A 256 -20.54 21.13 -8.83
C GLU A 256 -20.13 22.01 -7.64
N CYS A 257 -21.11 22.70 -7.02
CA CYS A 257 -20.87 23.54 -5.85
C CYS A 257 -20.35 22.73 -4.67
N ILE A 258 -20.86 21.51 -4.45
CA ILE A 258 -20.38 20.60 -3.41
C ILE A 258 -18.97 20.11 -3.72
N CYS A 259 -18.67 19.78 -4.98
CA CYS A 259 -17.34 19.39 -5.43
C CYS A 259 -16.32 20.52 -5.23
N ASP A 260 -16.64 21.76 -5.59
CA ASP A 260 -15.78 22.93 -5.37
C ASP A 260 -15.57 23.21 -3.87
N LEU A 261 -16.63 23.17 -3.04
CA LEU A 261 -16.49 23.29 -1.58
C LEU A 261 -15.59 22.20 -1.02
N SER A 262 -15.78 20.96 -1.46
CA SER A 262 -14.98 19.83 -1.02
C SER A 262 -13.52 19.96 -1.48
N ARG A 263 -13.29 20.55 -2.65
CA ARG A 263 -11.95 20.88 -3.15
C ARG A 263 -11.28 21.94 -2.29
N LYS A 264 -11.88 23.12 -2.15
CA LYS A 264 -11.37 24.22 -1.32
C LYS A 264 -11.14 23.79 0.13
N ARG A 265 -12.06 23.00 0.70
CA ARG A 265 -11.89 22.44 2.04
C ARG A 265 -10.64 21.56 2.13
N ARG A 266 -10.41 20.67 1.17
CA ARG A 266 -9.24 19.77 1.17
C ARG A 266 -7.90 20.50 0.97
N GLU A 267 -7.91 21.71 0.44
CA GLU A 267 -6.70 22.56 0.31
C GLU A 267 -6.31 23.20 1.64
N THR A 268 -7.22 23.27 2.62
CA THR A 268 -6.93 23.70 3.99
C THR A 268 -6.32 22.56 4.81
N LEU A 269 -5.43 22.90 5.76
CA LEU A 269 -4.85 21.92 6.68
C LEU A 269 -5.95 21.16 7.46
N ARG A 270 -6.93 21.87 8.02
CA ARG A 270 -8.06 21.25 8.75
C ARG A 270 -8.81 20.25 7.88
N GLY A 271 -9.17 20.63 6.65
CA GLY A 271 -9.93 19.77 5.76
C GLY A 271 -9.16 18.53 5.31
N HIS A 272 -7.85 18.67 5.09
CA HIS A 272 -6.98 17.52 4.79
C HIS A 272 -6.86 16.57 5.99
N VAL A 273 -6.56 17.09 7.19
CA VAL A 273 -6.46 16.29 8.43
C VAL A 273 -7.77 15.57 8.76
N VAL A 274 -8.92 16.25 8.65
CA VAL A 274 -10.23 15.62 8.86
C VAL A 274 -10.50 14.52 7.83
N THR A 275 -10.02 14.68 6.59
CA THR A 275 -10.13 13.64 5.57
C THR A 275 -9.30 12.41 5.95
N LEU A 276 -8.04 12.60 6.38
CA LEU A 276 -7.18 11.52 6.87
C LEU A 276 -7.83 10.76 8.05
N MET A 277 -8.36 11.48 9.04
CA MET A 277 -9.06 10.89 10.19
C MET A 277 -10.29 10.09 9.77
N SER A 278 -11.10 10.63 8.85
CA SER A 278 -12.31 9.97 8.36
C SER A 278 -11.98 8.65 7.65
N SER A 279 -10.95 8.67 6.80
CA SER A 279 -10.45 7.46 6.13
C SER A 279 -9.89 6.44 7.12
N ALA A 280 -9.11 6.88 8.12
CA ALA A 280 -8.57 6.01 9.15
C ALA A 280 -9.66 5.37 10.02
N ARG A 281 -10.70 6.14 10.40
CA ARG A 281 -11.87 5.63 11.13
C ARG A 281 -12.61 4.57 10.34
N GLY A 282 -12.83 4.80 9.03
CA GLY A 282 -13.44 3.81 8.14
C GLY A 282 -12.66 2.49 8.12
N ARG A 283 -11.32 2.56 7.94
CA ARG A 283 -10.44 1.39 7.97
C ARG A 283 -10.46 0.68 9.33
N SER A 284 -10.44 1.45 10.42
CA SER A 284 -10.52 0.92 11.79
C SER A 284 -11.80 0.12 12.00
N LYS A 285 -12.95 0.65 11.56
CA LYS A 285 -14.24 -0.04 11.63
C LYS A 285 -14.23 -1.33 10.83
N SER A 286 -13.77 -1.30 9.58
CA SER A 286 -13.69 -2.49 8.73
C SER A 286 -12.77 -3.57 9.27
N ALA A 287 -11.71 -3.20 9.99
CA ALA A 287 -10.74 -4.11 10.58
C ALA A 287 -11.06 -4.47 12.06
N ASN A 288 -12.19 -4.00 12.61
CA ASN A 288 -12.55 -4.12 14.03
C ASN A 288 -11.42 -3.69 14.99
N MET A 289 -10.87 -2.50 14.77
CA MET A 289 -9.76 -1.93 15.55
C MET A 289 -10.18 -0.67 16.28
N THR A 290 -9.49 -0.37 17.38
CA THR A 290 -9.69 0.87 18.16
C THR A 290 -9.34 2.11 17.36
N PHE A 291 -10.17 3.15 17.45
CA PHE A 291 -9.91 4.48 16.90
C PHE A 291 -10.13 5.52 17.99
N ALA A 292 -9.07 6.18 18.44
CA ALA A 292 -9.09 7.18 19.50
C ALA A 292 -8.53 8.55 19.08
N LEU A 293 -8.11 8.71 17.82
CA LEU A 293 -7.54 9.96 17.32
C LEU A 293 -8.57 11.09 17.27
N GLN A 294 -8.15 12.26 17.73
CA GLN A 294 -8.82 13.55 17.62
C GLN A 294 -8.09 14.48 16.63
N LEU A 295 -8.72 15.61 16.31
CA LEU A 295 -8.13 16.59 15.39
C LEU A 295 -6.80 17.13 15.93
N ASP A 296 -6.78 17.50 17.22
CA ASP A 296 -5.59 18.06 17.85
C ASP A 296 -4.44 17.05 17.92
N ASP A 297 -4.71 15.76 18.08
CA ASP A 297 -3.65 14.73 18.05
C ASP A 297 -2.83 14.80 16.75
N LEU A 298 -3.49 14.97 15.59
CA LEU A 298 -2.80 15.04 14.30
C LEU A 298 -2.13 16.40 14.07
N LEU A 299 -2.71 17.50 14.57
CA LEU A 299 -2.10 18.82 14.47
C LEU A 299 -0.85 18.90 15.36
N ASP A 300 -0.91 18.32 16.56
CA ASP A 300 0.21 18.18 17.48
C ASP A 300 1.30 17.31 16.87
N MET A 301 0.97 16.15 16.30
CA MET A 301 1.95 15.32 15.57
C MET A 301 2.66 16.12 14.48
N LEU A 302 1.92 16.87 13.66
CA LEU A 302 2.50 17.68 12.59
C LEU A 302 3.44 18.76 13.13
N HIS A 303 3.07 19.39 14.25
CA HIS A 303 3.88 20.38 14.93
C HIS A 303 5.16 19.77 15.51
N PHE A 304 5.05 18.66 16.26
CA PHE A 304 6.19 17.96 16.86
C PHE A 304 7.15 17.41 15.81
N GLN A 305 6.65 17.01 14.65
CA GLN A 305 7.46 16.61 13.50
C GLN A 305 8.04 17.79 12.71
N GLY A 306 7.80 19.04 13.12
CA GLY A 306 8.27 20.24 12.44
C GLY A 306 7.72 20.38 11.01
N GLY A 307 6.56 19.79 10.71
CA GLY A 307 6.02 19.72 9.35
C GLY A 307 6.65 18.67 8.43
N GLY A 308 7.61 17.88 8.93
CA GLY A 308 8.29 16.84 8.16
C GLY A 308 7.66 15.46 8.28
N CYS A 309 7.99 14.57 7.34
CA CYS A 309 7.67 13.15 7.39
C CYS A 309 8.38 12.48 8.57
N PHE A 310 7.67 11.68 9.38
CA PHE A 310 8.24 11.04 10.57
C PHE A 310 9.46 10.14 10.27
N TYR A 311 9.47 9.45 9.12
CA TYR A 311 10.58 8.56 8.76
C TYR A 311 11.72 9.30 8.05
N SER A 312 11.39 10.18 7.10
CA SER A 312 12.40 10.78 6.22
C SER A 312 12.80 12.19 6.61
N GLY A 313 11.94 12.95 7.29
CA GLY A 313 12.10 14.38 7.53
C GLY A 313 11.72 15.26 6.33
N VAL A 314 11.33 14.68 5.19
CA VAL A 314 10.90 15.46 4.01
C VAL A 314 9.66 16.31 4.36
N PRO A 315 9.62 17.61 4.02
CA PRO A 315 8.46 18.47 4.29
C PRO A 315 7.16 17.93 3.69
N LEU A 316 6.12 17.83 4.52
CA LEU A 316 4.83 17.29 4.12
C LEU A 316 3.96 18.33 3.43
N GLN A 317 3.34 17.94 2.33
CA GLN A 317 2.44 18.79 1.55
C GLN A 317 0.96 18.46 1.80
N TYR A 318 0.12 19.48 1.87
CA TYR A 318 -1.35 19.32 1.96
C TYR A 318 -2.15 20.30 1.08
N LYS A 319 -1.53 21.40 0.61
CA LYS A 319 -2.24 22.43 -0.17
C LYS A 319 -2.51 22.01 -1.60
N VAL A 320 -1.52 21.36 -2.23
CA VAL A 320 -1.57 20.99 -3.64
C VAL A 320 -2.04 19.54 -3.77
N ARG A 321 -3.08 19.32 -4.59
CA ARG A 321 -3.48 17.96 -4.95
C ARG A 321 -2.43 17.35 -5.87
N HIS A 322 -2.22 16.04 -5.76
CA HIS A 322 -1.32 15.31 -6.66
C HIS A 322 0.13 15.82 -6.62
N THR A 323 0.56 16.39 -5.49
CA THR A 323 1.96 16.75 -5.26
C THR A 323 2.72 15.61 -4.57
N ASP A 324 4.03 15.65 -4.70
CA ASP A 324 4.93 14.76 -3.99
C ASP A 324 4.93 15.09 -2.49
N TRP A 325 5.28 14.10 -1.68
CA TRP A 325 5.41 14.24 -0.23
C TRP A 325 4.09 14.62 0.45
N ARG A 326 2.96 14.24 -0.16
CA ARG A 326 1.63 14.50 0.38
C ARG A 326 1.47 13.82 1.73
N MET A 327 1.00 14.57 2.72
CA MET A 327 0.75 14.08 4.06
C MET A 327 -0.25 12.91 4.09
N SER A 328 0.15 11.82 4.73
CA SER A 328 -0.63 10.62 5.00
C SER A 328 -0.48 10.22 6.47
N LEU A 329 -1.43 9.44 6.97
CA LEU A 329 -1.44 8.92 8.34
C LEU A 329 -1.03 7.45 8.34
N GLU A 330 -0.01 7.11 9.12
CA GLU A 330 0.56 5.76 9.21
C GLU A 330 0.48 5.22 10.64
N ARG A 331 0.35 3.90 10.77
CA ARG A 331 0.46 3.22 12.06
C ARG A 331 1.85 2.63 12.22
N VAL A 332 2.51 2.92 13.34
CA VAL A 332 3.83 2.35 13.63
C VAL A 332 3.71 0.85 13.91
N ASN A 333 2.72 0.44 14.71
CA ASN A 333 2.37 -0.96 14.93
C ASN A 333 1.05 -1.29 14.23
N ASN A 334 1.12 -2.12 13.19
CA ASN A 334 -0.05 -2.56 12.44
C ASN A 334 -1.05 -3.38 13.27
N SER A 335 -0.62 -4.07 14.32
CA SER A 335 -1.49 -4.84 15.22
C SER A 335 -2.31 -3.96 16.16
N ALA A 336 -1.92 -2.70 16.36
CA ALA A 336 -2.63 -1.75 17.19
C ALA A 336 -3.55 -0.82 16.37
N GLY A 337 -4.53 -0.24 17.05
CA GLY A 337 -5.51 0.69 16.49
C GLY A 337 -4.92 2.05 16.10
N TYR A 338 -5.79 2.97 15.71
CA TYR A 338 -5.43 4.36 15.44
C TYR A 338 -5.51 5.17 16.75
N THR A 339 -4.37 5.37 17.40
CA THR A 339 -4.22 6.12 18.65
C THR A 339 -3.09 7.13 18.52
N ARG A 340 -3.04 8.14 19.40
CA ARG A 340 -1.97 9.15 19.43
C ARG A 340 -0.59 8.49 19.48
N ASP A 341 -0.44 7.47 20.33
CA ASP A 341 0.82 6.75 20.54
C ASP A 341 1.10 5.66 19.50
N ASN A 342 0.27 5.45 18.49
CA ASN A 342 0.53 4.44 17.46
C ASN A 342 0.50 5.02 16.05
N CYS A 343 0.28 6.33 15.92
CA CYS A 343 0.18 6.98 14.64
C CYS A 343 1.21 8.07 14.47
N VAL A 344 1.67 8.22 13.23
CA VAL A 344 2.61 9.25 12.81
C VAL A 344 2.19 9.80 11.44
N LEU A 345 2.63 11.00 11.12
CA LEU A 345 2.39 11.60 9.81
C LEU A 345 3.59 11.34 8.90
N ILE A 346 3.33 10.81 7.71
CA ILE A 346 4.36 10.47 6.72
C ILE A 346 4.00 11.03 5.35
N ALA A 347 4.98 11.08 4.47
CA ALA A 347 4.73 11.28 3.05
C ALA A 347 4.09 10.01 2.46
N VAL A 348 3.11 10.16 1.56
CA VAL A 348 2.33 9.06 0.98
C VAL A 348 3.21 8.02 0.27
N GLU A 349 4.35 8.44 -0.26
CA GLU A 349 5.36 7.58 -0.91
C GLU A 349 5.90 6.51 0.05
N PHE A 350 5.95 6.80 1.34
CA PHE A 350 6.40 5.89 2.40
C PHE A 350 5.25 5.06 2.98
N ASN A 351 4.01 5.26 2.53
CA ASN A 351 2.85 4.48 2.95
C ASN A 351 2.72 3.23 2.08
N THR A 352 3.53 2.23 2.38
CA THR A 352 3.55 0.95 1.67
C THR A 352 2.66 -0.06 2.39
N GLY A 353 1.88 -0.81 1.60
CA GLY A 353 1.01 -1.84 2.14
C GLY A 353 1.79 -2.96 2.83
N ASP A 354 1.41 -3.31 4.06
CA ASP A 354 1.95 -4.48 4.75
C ASP A 354 1.23 -5.76 4.30
N PHE A 355 1.85 -6.49 3.38
CA PHE A 355 1.33 -7.76 2.86
C PHE A 355 1.61 -8.96 3.76
N SER A 356 2.31 -8.78 4.89
CA SER A 356 2.68 -9.89 5.77
C SER A 356 1.49 -10.49 6.55
N ARG A 357 0.43 -9.69 6.76
CA ARG A 357 -0.70 -10.04 7.63
C ARG A 357 -1.64 -11.12 7.07
N ASN A 358 -1.58 -11.39 5.77
CA ASN A 358 -2.46 -12.38 5.13
C ASN A 358 -2.02 -13.84 5.34
N SER A 359 -0.89 -14.09 6.02
CA SER A 359 -0.46 -15.44 6.38
C SER A 359 -0.40 -15.60 7.90
N SER A 360 -1.56 -15.80 8.52
CA SER A 360 -1.77 -15.95 9.97
C SER A 360 -1.14 -17.21 10.62
N LYS A 361 -0.06 -17.77 10.05
CA LYS A 361 0.58 -19.01 10.55
C LYS A 361 2.10 -18.93 10.74
N GLY A 362 2.76 -17.78 10.59
CA GLY A 362 4.21 -17.69 10.75
C GLY A 362 4.70 -16.36 11.33
N THR A 363 5.82 -16.40 12.03
CA THR A 363 6.58 -15.21 12.45
C THR A 363 6.95 -14.38 11.22
N VAL A 364 6.43 -13.16 11.14
CA VAL A 364 6.77 -12.21 10.08
C VAL A 364 8.18 -11.67 10.37
N PHE A 365 9.16 -12.06 9.56
CA PHE A 365 10.50 -11.48 9.57
C PHE A 365 10.62 -10.46 8.44
N GLY A 366 10.51 -9.18 8.81
CA GLY A 366 10.55 -8.06 7.88
C GLY A 366 9.18 -7.68 7.32
N THR A 367 9.03 -6.41 6.98
CA THR A 367 7.84 -5.86 6.32
C THR A 367 8.31 -4.93 5.22
N ALA A 368 7.47 -4.72 4.20
CA ALA A 368 7.69 -3.67 3.19
C ALA A 368 7.49 -2.25 3.77
N GLN A 369 7.12 -2.16 5.05
CA GLN A 369 6.86 -0.91 5.74
C GLN A 369 8.15 -0.13 5.92
N TRP A 370 8.06 1.17 5.73
CA TRP A 370 9.17 2.09 6.00
C TRP A 370 9.40 2.26 7.49
N SER A 371 10.66 2.50 7.84
CA SER A 371 11.10 2.88 9.19
C SER A 371 12.23 3.90 9.06
N GLN A 372 12.52 4.62 10.14
CA GLN A 372 13.70 5.49 10.17
C GLN A 372 14.97 4.71 9.83
N ALA A 373 15.17 3.52 10.40
CA ALA A 373 16.34 2.69 10.08
C ALA A 373 16.49 2.40 8.58
N LYS A 374 15.39 2.14 7.86
CA LYS A 374 15.41 1.96 6.40
C LYS A 374 15.73 3.25 5.65
N VAL A 375 15.13 4.38 6.05
CA VAL A 375 15.48 5.69 5.47
C VAL A 375 16.97 5.96 5.63
N MET A 376 17.51 5.71 6.83
CA MET A 376 18.91 5.92 7.14
C MET A 376 19.83 4.97 6.37
N HIS A 377 19.38 3.74 6.10
CA HIS A 377 20.10 2.80 5.25
C HIS A 377 20.17 3.28 3.80
N VAL A 378 19.09 3.86 3.26
CA VAL A 378 19.02 4.31 1.85
C VAL A 378 19.72 5.65 1.65
N TRP A 379 19.47 6.63 2.53
CA TRP A 379 19.87 8.03 2.33
C TRP A 379 20.88 8.54 3.38
N GLY A 380 21.36 7.68 4.29
CA GLY A 380 22.30 8.05 5.34
C GLY A 380 21.73 9.01 6.40
N LYS A 381 22.62 9.49 7.27
CA LYS A 381 22.32 10.46 8.35
C LYS A 381 22.11 11.90 7.87
N GLY A 382 22.29 12.19 6.58
CA GLY A 382 22.21 13.54 6.04
C GLY A 382 20.87 14.19 6.34
N GLY A 383 20.87 15.30 7.10
CA GLY A 383 19.73 16.19 7.27
C GLY A 383 18.90 16.06 8.55
N LEU A 384 19.07 15.02 9.36
CA LEU A 384 18.46 15.00 10.71
C LEU A 384 19.36 15.83 11.67
N SER A 385 19.33 17.15 11.52
CA SER A 385 19.91 18.03 12.54
C SER A 385 19.16 17.78 13.83
N LYS A 386 19.87 17.53 14.93
CA LYS A 386 19.34 17.26 16.29
C LYS A 386 18.62 18.48 16.91
N THR A 387 17.88 19.27 16.14
CA THR A 387 17.33 20.57 16.57
C THR A 387 15.98 20.49 17.25
N CYS A 388 15.39 19.31 17.43
CA CYS A 388 14.36 19.13 18.45
C CYS A 388 15.06 18.71 19.74
N SER A 389 14.86 19.52 20.79
CA SER A 389 15.20 19.29 22.20
C SER A 389 15.24 17.80 22.56
N SER A 390 16.14 17.40 23.45
CA SER A 390 16.36 16.05 23.97
C SER A 390 15.14 15.39 24.67
N ASP A 391 13.94 15.95 24.52
CA ASP A 391 12.68 15.31 24.84
C ASP A 391 12.42 14.21 23.81
N THR A 392 13.03 13.05 24.04
CA THR A 392 12.79 11.84 23.26
C THR A 392 11.29 11.63 23.12
N HIS A 393 10.78 11.56 21.89
CA HIS A 393 9.37 11.25 21.64
C HIS A 393 9.03 9.95 22.38
N PRO A 394 7.89 9.84 23.09
CA PRO A 394 7.53 8.64 23.86
C PRO A 394 7.54 7.32 23.05
N LEU A 395 7.47 7.43 21.71
CA LEU A 395 7.57 6.30 20.79
C LEU A 395 8.99 5.78 20.61
N ASP A 396 10.00 6.65 20.63
CA ASP A 396 11.39 6.23 20.39
C ASP A 396 11.89 5.35 21.55
N GLN A 397 11.40 5.58 22.77
CA GLN A 397 11.73 4.74 23.93
C GLN A 397 11.11 3.33 23.85
N LYS A 398 9.97 3.15 23.17
CA LYS A 398 9.29 1.84 23.07
C LYS A 398 9.81 0.97 21.93
N VAL A 399 10.36 1.56 20.87
CA VAL A 399 10.81 0.80 19.68
C VAL A 399 12.20 0.18 19.88
N HIS A 400 13.01 0.69 20.80
CA HIS A 400 14.38 0.19 21.04
C HIS A 400 14.48 -1.18 21.76
N VAL A 401 13.37 -1.81 22.14
CA VAL A 401 13.39 -3.06 22.95
C VAL A 401 13.44 -4.36 22.11
N VAL A 402 13.32 -4.33 20.77
CA VAL A 402 13.22 -5.57 19.97
C VAL A 402 14.15 -5.61 18.75
N PHE A 403 15.46 -5.43 18.95
CA PHE A 403 16.47 -5.82 17.95
C PHE A 403 17.76 -6.32 18.64
N ARG A 404 17.67 -7.39 19.42
CA ARG A 404 18.87 -8.22 19.68
C ARG A 404 19.03 -9.16 18.48
N LEU A 405 19.92 -8.80 17.57
CA LEU A 405 20.41 -9.70 16.53
C LEU A 405 20.99 -10.95 17.20
N GLY A 406 20.28 -12.07 17.10
CA GLY A 406 20.83 -13.36 17.45
C GLY A 406 22.04 -13.63 16.56
N LYS A 407 23.22 -13.79 17.16
CA LYS A 407 24.41 -14.28 16.46
C LYS A 407 24.09 -15.69 15.95
N CYS A 408 23.98 -15.87 14.64
CA CYS A 408 24.07 -17.20 14.05
C CYS A 408 25.52 -17.64 14.19
N HIS A 409 25.77 -18.67 15.00
CA HIS A 409 27.01 -19.43 14.93
C HIS A 409 27.00 -20.23 13.62
N ALA A 410 28.14 -20.14 12.91
CA ALA A 410 28.40 -20.84 11.66
C ALA A 410 28.56 -22.35 11.87
#